data_AF-A0A5P9I224-F1
#
_entry.id   AF-A0A5P9I224-F1
#
_cell.length_a   1.000
_cell.length_b   1.000
_cell.length_c   1.000
_cell.angle_alpha   90.00
_cell.angle_beta   90.00
_cell.angle_gamma   90.00
#
_symmetry.space_group_name_H-M   'P 1'
#
loop_
_entity.id
_entity.type
_entity.pdbx_description
1 polymer ?
#
loop_
_entity_poly.entity_id
_entity_poly.type
_entity_poly.pdbx_seq_one_letter_code
_entity_poly.pdbx_strand_id
1 'polypeptide(L)'
;MRSLVVWAAGVAMAVPALAQEGSVDCQAVLNDVLADRPTEYQSCVAKIVPVELRQCEAPQTARGRPSSHILLAVDASGSMAGRIGGETKMAAAKREALGFLSDMPEEVSVGLVVYGHKGNNEESGKAESCAASELVHGFDAPRAALEASIGALEPVGWTPLDGVLAYSAEVVAGLEPPKESDLAPVVYLISDGEETCDGDPAAQAAALYEAGVRTTVNTIGFDVDAETAAQLEAIAEAAGGTYYPADDVAALRRQLDAIKAAEASLARYRNCVNANLGRIAVPYHNARVALAGCYARNDPMKRKSALINRARKAERDATPEAACAEILTAHALEIEIDGGFLIGRFKALGEEADAKMDAYREEMRLDAE
;
A
#
# COMPACT_ATOMS: atom_id res chain seq x y z
N MET A 1 104.47 38.66 24.67
CA MET A 1 105.49 38.81 23.60
C MET A 1 104.76 38.96 22.28
N ARG A 2 105.10 40.02 21.51
CA ARG A 2 104.99 40.22 20.04
C ARG A 2 103.65 39.95 19.36
N SER A 3 102.98 40.98 18.82
CA SER A 3 103.08 41.45 17.41
C SER A 3 102.39 40.47 16.44
N LEU A 4 101.57 40.83 15.45
CA LEU A 4 101.59 41.97 14.54
C LEU A 4 100.22 42.10 13.86
N VAL A 5 99.88 43.33 13.51
CA VAL A 5 98.77 43.75 12.67
C VAL A 5 99.10 43.50 11.19
N VAL A 6 98.15 43.00 10.40
CA VAL A 6 98.03 43.32 8.96
C VAL A 6 96.55 43.53 8.63
N TRP A 7 96.26 44.72 8.10
CA TRP A 7 94.96 45.14 7.58
C TRP A 7 94.79 44.64 6.14
N ALA A 8 93.63 44.07 5.83
CA ALA A 8 93.13 43.92 4.47
C ALA A 8 91.78 44.64 4.36
N ALA A 9 91.77 45.76 3.65
CA ALA A 9 90.58 46.52 3.33
C ALA A 9 89.76 45.77 2.26
N GLY A 10 88.69 45.10 2.68
CA GLY A 10 87.68 44.53 1.81
C GLY A 10 86.46 45.46 1.75
N VAL A 11 86.16 45.96 0.55
CA VAL A 11 84.98 46.78 0.24
C VAL A 11 83.72 46.02 0.65
N ALA A 12 83.03 46.50 1.68
CA ALA A 12 81.71 46.02 2.05
C ALA A 12 80.71 46.46 0.98
N MET A 13 80.42 45.58 0.01
CA MET A 13 79.18 45.69 -0.76
C MET A 13 78.04 45.41 0.21
N ALA A 14 77.34 46.46 0.63
CA ALA A 14 76.06 46.33 1.28
C ALA A 14 75.10 45.67 0.29
N VAL A 15 74.94 44.36 0.42
CA VAL A 15 73.79 43.64 -0.14
C VAL A 15 72.57 44.30 0.51
N PRO A 16 71.60 44.83 -0.26
CA PRO A 16 70.36 45.26 0.36
C PRO A 16 69.76 44.01 1.00
N ALA A 17 69.65 44.03 2.33
CA ALA A 17 68.76 43.14 3.04
C ALA A 17 67.37 43.46 2.51
N LEU A 18 66.89 42.67 1.55
CA LEU A 18 65.46 42.57 1.29
C LEU A 18 64.85 42.09 2.59
N ALA A 19 64.20 43.01 3.29
CA ALA A 19 63.35 42.70 4.42
C ALA A 19 62.36 41.62 3.98
N GLN A 20 62.42 40.45 4.61
CA GLN A 20 61.33 39.47 4.58
C GLN A 20 60.15 40.08 5.34
N GLU A 21 59.38 40.93 4.67
CA GLU A 21 58.01 41.24 5.07
C GLU A 21 57.10 40.19 4.44
N GLY A 22 56.43 39.39 5.29
CA GLY A 22 55.16 38.74 4.93
C GLY A 22 55.21 37.31 4.36
N SER A 23 56.02 36.39 4.91
CA SER A 23 55.82 34.96 4.62
C SER A 23 54.46 34.51 5.17
N VAL A 24 53.51 34.21 4.29
CA VAL A 24 52.20 33.68 4.69
C VAL A 24 52.38 32.33 5.38
N ASP A 25 51.74 32.18 6.55
CA ASP A 25 51.70 30.92 7.27
C ASP A 25 50.68 29.97 6.60
N CYS A 26 51.18 29.13 5.70
CA CYS A 26 50.35 28.17 4.97
C CYS A 26 49.73 27.10 5.87
N GLN A 27 50.32 26.82 7.04
CA GLN A 27 49.73 25.90 8.00
C GLN A 27 48.52 26.55 8.69
N ALA A 28 48.60 27.84 9.02
CA ALA A 28 47.45 28.59 9.54
C ALA A 28 46.31 28.67 8.51
N VAL A 29 46.62 28.94 7.23
CA VAL A 29 45.62 28.95 6.14
C VAL A 29 44.99 27.57 5.96
N LEU A 30 45.79 26.49 6.01
CA LEU A 30 45.28 25.13 5.96
C LEU A 30 44.34 24.86 7.15
N ASN A 31 44.76 25.15 8.38
CA ASN A 31 43.95 24.94 9.58
C ASN A 31 42.63 25.74 9.54
N ASP A 32 42.64 26.97 9.02
CA ASP A 32 41.43 27.79 8.80
C ASP A 32 40.44 27.11 7.85
N VAL A 33 40.92 26.58 6.72
CA VAL A 33 40.06 25.82 5.79
C VAL A 33 39.53 24.54 6.44
N LEU A 34 40.23 23.97 7.41
CA LEU A 34 39.85 22.71 8.04
C LEU A 34 38.98 22.85 9.31
N ALA A 35 38.97 24.02 9.96
CA ALA A 35 38.41 24.22 11.30
C ALA A 35 36.95 23.74 11.46
N ASP A 36 36.12 23.87 10.41
CA ASP A 36 34.70 23.48 10.43
C ASP A 36 34.37 22.35 9.43
N ARG A 37 35.37 21.55 9.04
CA ARG A 37 35.22 20.52 7.99
C ARG A 37 35.79 19.17 8.44
N PRO A 38 35.17 18.52 9.45
CA PRO A 38 35.57 17.18 9.86
C PRO A 38 35.34 16.17 8.72
N THR A 39 36.07 15.05 8.75
CA THR A 39 35.98 13.96 7.76
C THR A 39 35.67 12.61 8.40
N GLU A 40 35.26 12.60 9.66
CA GLU A 40 35.01 11.37 10.41
C GLU A 40 33.64 10.75 10.05
N TYR A 41 33.26 10.79 8.76
CA TYR A 41 31.98 10.26 8.27
C TYR A 41 31.83 8.77 8.52
N GLN A 42 32.94 8.02 8.59
CA GLN A 42 32.96 6.59 8.91
C GLN A 42 32.42 6.29 10.31
N SER A 43 32.49 7.25 11.23
CA SER A 43 31.94 7.14 12.60
C SER A 43 30.43 7.41 12.67
N CYS A 44 29.81 7.86 11.57
CA CYS A 44 28.39 8.14 11.54
C CYS A 44 27.58 6.85 11.71
N VAL A 45 26.88 6.75 12.84
CA VAL A 45 25.97 5.65 13.17
C VAL A 45 24.59 6.24 13.47
N ALA A 46 23.55 5.61 12.93
CA ALA A 46 22.17 5.93 13.27
C ALA A 46 21.64 4.91 14.28
N LYS A 47 20.94 5.40 15.31
CA LYS A 47 20.27 4.55 16.29
C LYS A 47 18.85 4.27 15.82
N ILE A 48 18.46 3.00 15.81
CA ILE A 48 17.08 2.59 15.59
C ILE A 48 16.40 2.57 16.96
N VAL A 49 15.32 3.33 17.10
CA VAL A 49 14.53 3.36 18.34
C VAL A 49 13.41 2.34 18.20
N PRO A 50 13.32 1.32 19.08
CA PRO A 50 12.21 0.38 19.06
C PRO A 50 10.87 1.08 19.28
N VAL A 51 9.83 0.60 18.61
CA VAL A 51 8.46 1.10 18.74
C VAL A 51 7.55 0.00 19.27
N GLU A 52 6.62 0.37 20.13
CA GLU A 52 5.56 -0.53 20.58
C GLU A 52 4.47 -0.64 19.50
N LEU A 53 4.16 -1.87 19.13
CA LEU A 53 3.11 -2.19 18.17
C LEU A 53 1.75 -2.23 18.88
N ARG A 54 0.70 -1.87 18.15
CA ARG A 54 -0.67 -2.04 18.62
C ARG A 54 -1.01 -3.52 18.65
N GLN A 55 -1.83 -3.94 19.62
CA GLN A 55 -2.47 -5.25 19.54
C GLN A 55 -3.57 -5.20 18.50
N CYS A 56 -3.48 -6.08 17.49
CA CYS A 56 -4.47 -6.20 16.44
C CYS A 56 -5.36 -7.42 16.76
N GLU A 57 -6.65 -7.17 16.98
CA GLU A 57 -7.61 -8.22 17.30
C GLU A 57 -8.00 -8.98 16.03
N ALA A 58 -7.65 -10.27 15.96
CA ALA A 58 -7.97 -11.11 14.83
C ALA A 58 -9.50 -11.29 14.70
N PRO A 59 -10.05 -11.34 13.48
CA PRO A 59 -11.48 -11.55 13.27
C PRO A 59 -11.92 -12.94 13.76
N GLN A 60 -13.09 -13.00 14.42
CA GLN A 60 -13.60 -14.21 15.08
C GLN A 60 -14.16 -15.27 14.10
N THR A 61 -14.40 -14.90 12.84
CA THR A 61 -15.11 -15.73 11.85
C THR A 61 -14.39 -15.79 10.51
N ALA A 62 -13.05 -15.81 10.51
CA ALA A 62 -12.26 -15.92 9.28
C ALA A 62 -12.46 -17.29 8.59
N ARG A 63 -13.63 -17.50 7.97
CA ARG A 63 -13.81 -18.46 6.89
C ARG A 63 -13.66 -17.69 5.60
N GLY A 64 -12.61 -17.98 4.85
CA GLY A 64 -12.34 -17.35 3.56
C GLY A 64 -11.22 -16.31 3.59
N ARG A 65 -10.78 -15.94 2.40
CA ARG A 65 -9.70 -14.98 2.20
C ARG A 65 -10.15 -13.56 2.54
N PRO A 66 -9.24 -12.70 3.01
CA PRO A 66 -9.57 -11.30 3.26
C PRO A 66 -10.15 -10.60 2.02
N SER A 67 -11.27 -9.90 2.15
CA SER A 67 -11.85 -9.19 1.02
C SER A 67 -11.03 -7.93 0.66
N SER A 68 -10.74 -7.73 -0.63
CA SER A 68 -10.30 -6.43 -1.15
C SER A 68 -11.49 -5.54 -1.51
N HIS A 69 -12.56 -6.15 -1.98
CA HIS A 69 -13.79 -5.52 -2.46
C HIS A 69 -14.97 -6.45 -2.18
N ILE A 70 -16.15 -5.89 -1.95
CA ILE A 70 -17.40 -6.64 -1.85
C ILE A 70 -18.25 -6.33 -3.07
N LEU A 71 -18.62 -7.35 -3.85
CA LEU A 71 -19.61 -7.23 -4.92
C LEU A 71 -20.93 -7.82 -4.44
N LEU A 72 -21.93 -6.98 -4.22
CA LEU A 72 -23.28 -7.42 -3.92
C LEU A 72 -24.00 -7.70 -5.24
N ALA A 73 -24.42 -8.94 -5.48
CA ALA A 73 -25.24 -9.31 -6.63
C ALA A 73 -26.67 -9.56 -6.14
N VAL A 74 -27.62 -8.72 -6.57
CA VAL A 74 -29.01 -8.75 -6.09
C VAL A 74 -29.94 -9.22 -7.19
N ASP A 75 -30.70 -10.27 -6.88
CA ASP A 75 -31.80 -10.75 -7.73
C ASP A 75 -32.92 -9.71 -7.78
N ALA A 76 -33.27 -9.30 -9.00
CA ALA A 76 -34.40 -8.44 -9.27
C ALA A 76 -35.44 -9.10 -10.18
N SER A 77 -35.44 -10.43 -10.26
CA SER A 77 -36.39 -11.21 -11.05
C SER A 77 -37.83 -11.08 -10.54
N GLY A 78 -38.78 -11.55 -11.36
CA GLY A 78 -40.20 -11.44 -11.06
C GLY A 78 -40.65 -12.16 -9.78
N SER A 79 -39.95 -13.21 -9.32
CA SER A 79 -40.24 -13.92 -8.06
C SER A 79 -40.13 -13.02 -6.84
N MET A 80 -39.25 -12.01 -6.89
CA MET A 80 -39.07 -11.02 -5.83
C MET A 80 -40.29 -10.09 -5.63
N ALA A 81 -41.28 -10.13 -6.53
CA ALA A 81 -42.60 -9.51 -6.32
C ALA A 81 -43.48 -10.30 -5.34
N GLY A 82 -43.12 -11.55 -5.04
CA GLY A 82 -43.75 -12.40 -4.02
C GLY A 82 -43.77 -11.75 -2.65
N ARG A 83 -44.67 -12.21 -1.77
CA ARG A 83 -44.88 -11.59 -0.45
C ARG A 83 -44.25 -12.41 0.66
N ILE A 84 -43.62 -11.71 1.59
CA ILE A 84 -43.08 -12.27 2.82
C ILE A 84 -43.28 -11.27 3.97
N GLY A 85 -43.70 -11.74 5.14
CA GLY A 85 -43.82 -10.88 6.34
C GLY A 85 -44.73 -9.65 6.18
N GLY A 86 -45.65 -9.65 5.23
CA GLY A 86 -46.56 -8.51 4.99
C GLY A 86 -46.06 -7.47 3.98
N GLU A 87 -44.91 -7.66 3.35
CA GLU A 87 -44.37 -6.83 2.26
C GLU A 87 -43.94 -7.69 1.06
N THR A 88 -43.36 -7.09 0.00
CA THR A 88 -42.74 -7.87 -1.08
C THR A 88 -41.33 -8.30 -0.70
N LYS A 89 -40.85 -9.43 -1.24
CA LYS A 89 -39.47 -9.89 -1.04
C LYS A 89 -38.46 -8.82 -1.48
N MET A 90 -38.68 -8.17 -2.61
CA MET A 90 -37.85 -7.03 -3.07
C MET A 90 -37.82 -5.89 -2.05
N ALA A 91 -38.96 -5.51 -1.46
CA ALA A 91 -38.99 -4.43 -0.45
C ALA A 91 -38.19 -4.81 0.80
N ALA A 92 -38.32 -6.06 1.27
CA ALA A 92 -37.52 -6.58 2.37
C ALA A 92 -36.02 -6.59 2.01
N ALA A 93 -35.65 -7.17 0.88
CA ALA A 93 -34.26 -7.27 0.43
C ALA A 93 -33.59 -5.89 0.28
N LYS A 94 -34.27 -4.90 -0.33
CA LYS A 94 -33.78 -3.52 -0.39
C LYS A 94 -33.50 -2.95 0.99
N ARG A 95 -34.45 -3.07 1.92
CA ARG A 95 -34.31 -2.51 3.26
C ARG A 95 -33.13 -3.15 4.00
N GLU A 96 -33.03 -4.48 3.96
CA GLU A 96 -31.95 -5.18 4.67
C GLU A 96 -30.59 -4.93 3.99
N ALA A 97 -30.52 -4.82 2.66
CA ALA A 97 -29.31 -4.43 1.93
C ALA A 97 -28.86 -3.00 2.26
N LEU A 98 -29.80 -2.04 2.38
CA LEU A 98 -29.47 -0.68 2.84
C LEU A 98 -28.94 -0.69 4.29
N GLY A 99 -29.56 -1.49 5.17
CA GLY A 99 -29.09 -1.66 6.56
C GLY A 99 -27.69 -2.29 6.65
N PHE A 100 -27.41 -3.26 5.78
CA PHE A 100 -26.09 -3.87 5.61
C PHE A 100 -25.02 -2.82 5.25
N LEU A 101 -25.36 -1.86 4.39
CA LEU A 101 -24.41 -0.86 3.91
C LEU A 101 -24.19 0.31 4.88
N SER A 102 -25.21 0.67 5.67
CA SER A 102 -25.19 1.88 6.51
C SER A 102 -24.10 1.90 7.59
N ASP A 103 -23.69 0.73 8.11
CA ASP A 103 -22.64 0.62 9.13
C ASP A 103 -21.34 -0.01 8.61
N MET A 104 -21.23 -0.23 7.29
CA MET A 104 -20.01 -0.76 6.71
C MET A 104 -18.92 0.33 6.73
N PRO A 105 -17.69 0.02 7.16
CA PRO A 105 -16.59 1.00 7.12
C PRO A 105 -16.39 1.56 5.71
N GLU A 106 -16.10 2.86 5.60
CA GLU A 106 -15.94 3.54 4.30
C GLU A 106 -14.80 2.95 3.47
N GLU A 107 -13.80 2.36 4.12
CA GLU A 107 -12.65 1.72 3.50
C GLU A 107 -13.00 0.39 2.79
N VAL A 108 -14.19 -0.17 3.06
CA VAL A 108 -14.69 -1.36 2.36
C VAL A 108 -15.37 -0.93 1.08
N SER A 109 -14.67 -1.07 -0.06
CA SER A 109 -15.23 -0.78 -1.38
C SER A 109 -16.33 -1.77 -1.75
N VAL A 110 -17.51 -1.25 -2.07
CA VAL A 110 -18.68 -2.08 -2.41
C VAL A 110 -19.19 -1.76 -3.81
N GLY A 111 -19.34 -2.78 -4.64
CA GLY A 111 -20.03 -2.71 -5.93
C GLY A 111 -21.42 -3.35 -5.85
N LEU A 112 -22.31 -2.96 -6.77
CA LEU A 112 -23.65 -3.56 -6.91
C LEU A 112 -23.87 -4.03 -8.34
N VAL A 113 -24.05 -5.34 -8.48
CA VAL A 113 -24.58 -5.98 -9.67
C VAL A 113 -26.04 -6.29 -9.45
N VAL A 114 -26.85 -6.02 -10.46
CA VAL A 114 -28.26 -6.41 -10.50
C VAL A 114 -28.45 -7.32 -11.70
N TYR A 115 -29.24 -8.35 -11.51
CA TYR A 115 -29.56 -9.31 -12.55
C TYR A 115 -31.04 -9.64 -12.54
N GLY A 116 -31.51 -10.10 -13.70
CA GLY A 116 -32.92 -10.40 -13.88
C GLY A 116 -33.79 -9.16 -13.66
N HIS A 117 -33.39 -7.97 -14.14
CA HIS A 117 -34.12 -6.69 -13.96
C HIS A 117 -34.66 -6.10 -15.27
N LYS A 118 -34.65 -6.87 -16.36
CA LYS A 118 -35.05 -6.44 -17.71
C LYS A 118 -36.00 -7.45 -18.34
N GLY A 119 -36.57 -7.10 -19.49
CA GLY A 119 -37.58 -7.92 -20.14
C GLY A 119 -38.93 -7.88 -19.42
N ASN A 120 -39.55 -9.04 -19.23
CA ASN A 120 -40.85 -9.21 -18.58
C ASN A 120 -40.98 -10.64 -18.02
N ASN A 121 -42.07 -10.89 -17.27
CA ASN A 121 -42.34 -12.19 -16.61
C ASN A 121 -42.99 -13.23 -17.55
N GLU A 122 -42.94 -13.01 -18.87
CA GLU A 122 -43.42 -13.94 -19.89
C GLU A 122 -42.24 -14.51 -20.67
N GLU A 123 -42.48 -15.62 -21.39
CA GLU A 123 -41.46 -16.26 -22.25
C GLU A 123 -40.87 -15.28 -23.29
N SER A 124 -41.67 -14.30 -23.73
CA SER A 124 -41.23 -13.26 -24.67
C SER A 124 -40.11 -12.38 -24.11
N GLY A 125 -40.05 -12.21 -22.79
CA GLY A 125 -39.03 -11.44 -22.09
C GLY A 125 -37.84 -12.27 -21.59
N LYS A 126 -37.91 -13.61 -21.66
CA LYS A 126 -36.87 -14.51 -21.12
C LYS A 126 -35.50 -14.19 -21.71
N ALA A 127 -35.37 -14.13 -23.04
CA ALA A 127 -34.09 -13.87 -23.69
C ALA A 127 -33.45 -12.53 -23.29
N GLU A 128 -34.25 -11.47 -23.11
CA GLU A 128 -33.75 -10.17 -22.65
C GLU A 128 -33.31 -10.24 -21.19
N SER A 129 -34.12 -10.85 -20.32
CA SER A 129 -33.80 -10.99 -18.90
C SER A 129 -32.54 -11.84 -18.68
N CYS A 130 -32.40 -12.94 -19.42
CA CYS A 130 -31.27 -13.86 -19.29
C CYS A 130 -29.94 -13.25 -19.76
N ALA A 131 -30.00 -12.24 -20.64
CA ALA A 131 -28.83 -11.47 -21.07
C ALA A 131 -28.55 -10.25 -20.17
N ALA A 132 -29.39 -9.97 -19.17
CA ALA A 132 -29.33 -8.76 -18.37
C ALA A 132 -28.67 -9.00 -17.01
N SER A 133 -27.40 -8.64 -16.94
CA SER A 133 -26.66 -8.38 -15.69
C SER A 133 -25.94 -7.04 -15.83
N GLU A 134 -25.99 -6.20 -14.80
CA GLU A 134 -25.50 -4.82 -14.88
C GLU A 134 -24.85 -4.36 -13.58
N LEU A 135 -23.64 -3.79 -13.69
CA LEU A 135 -22.98 -3.07 -12.61
C LEU A 135 -23.62 -1.68 -12.46
N VAL A 136 -24.63 -1.59 -11.61
CA VAL A 136 -25.39 -0.34 -11.36
C VAL A 136 -24.73 0.57 -10.32
N HIS A 137 -23.69 0.07 -9.64
CA HIS A 137 -22.82 0.86 -8.76
C HIS A 137 -21.40 0.30 -8.79
N GLY A 138 -20.44 1.14 -9.21
CA GLY A 138 -19.02 0.78 -9.21
C GLY A 138 -18.37 0.98 -7.83
N PHE A 139 -17.27 0.27 -7.59
CA PHE A 139 -16.56 0.25 -6.30
C PHE A 139 -16.03 1.62 -5.82
N ASP A 140 -15.76 2.54 -6.73
CA ASP A 140 -15.24 3.89 -6.43
C ASP A 140 -16.35 4.94 -6.25
N ALA A 141 -17.61 4.56 -6.47
CA ALA A 141 -18.71 5.51 -6.41
C ALA A 141 -19.10 5.83 -4.94
N PRO A 142 -19.62 7.04 -4.65
CA PRO A 142 -20.00 7.41 -3.30
C PRO A 142 -21.12 6.51 -2.75
N ARG A 143 -21.04 6.12 -1.48
CA ARG A 143 -22.04 5.26 -0.80
C ARG A 143 -23.49 5.74 -0.99
N ALA A 144 -23.73 7.05 -0.99
CA ALA A 144 -25.06 7.61 -1.23
C ALA A 144 -25.65 7.25 -2.61
N ALA A 145 -24.81 7.08 -3.64
CA ALA A 145 -25.26 6.62 -4.95
C ALA A 145 -25.64 5.13 -4.94
N LEU A 146 -24.99 4.32 -4.09
CA LEU A 146 -25.35 2.90 -3.90
C LEU A 146 -26.75 2.77 -3.32
N GLU A 147 -27.06 3.58 -2.29
CA GLU A 147 -28.39 3.58 -1.66
C GLU A 147 -29.48 3.93 -2.66
N ALA A 148 -29.24 4.91 -3.54
CA ALA A 148 -30.15 5.28 -4.61
C ALA A 148 -30.35 4.13 -5.62
N SER A 149 -29.26 3.45 -6.03
CA SER A 149 -29.34 2.29 -6.94
C SER A 149 -30.17 1.15 -6.34
N ILE A 150 -29.99 0.82 -5.06
CA ILE A 150 -30.79 -0.20 -4.37
C ILE A 150 -32.26 0.23 -4.25
N GLY A 151 -32.51 1.49 -3.93
CA GLY A 151 -33.87 2.03 -3.82
C GLY A 151 -34.67 1.90 -5.12
N ALA A 152 -34.01 1.93 -6.28
CA ALA A 152 -34.62 1.93 -7.61
C ALA A 152 -34.90 0.54 -8.20
N LEU A 153 -34.50 -0.57 -7.54
CA LEU A 153 -34.67 -1.92 -8.11
C LEU A 153 -36.14 -2.32 -8.23
N GLU A 154 -36.57 -2.89 -9.34
CA GLU A 154 -37.95 -3.36 -9.48
C GLU A 154 -37.95 -4.85 -9.85
N PRO A 155 -38.85 -5.67 -9.27
CA PRO A 155 -38.88 -7.09 -9.52
C PRO A 155 -39.52 -7.41 -10.88
N VAL A 156 -38.72 -7.77 -11.89
CA VAL A 156 -39.19 -8.07 -13.25
C VAL A 156 -38.25 -9.01 -13.99
N GLY A 157 -38.78 -9.99 -14.69
CA GLY A 157 -38.01 -10.89 -15.54
C GLY A 157 -37.77 -12.24 -14.88
N TRP A 158 -36.67 -12.84 -15.30
CA TRP A 158 -36.22 -14.21 -15.05
C TRP A 158 -34.88 -14.18 -14.31
N THR A 159 -34.49 -15.31 -13.73
CA THR A 159 -33.34 -15.45 -12.81
C THR A 159 -32.13 -16.10 -13.51
N PRO A 160 -31.19 -15.31 -14.08
CA PRO A 160 -29.96 -15.83 -14.71
C PRO A 160 -28.79 -15.96 -13.70
N LEU A 161 -28.78 -17.00 -12.87
CA LEU A 161 -27.69 -17.23 -11.91
C LEU A 161 -26.35 -17.49 -12.62
N ASP A 162 -26.35 -18.32 -13.68
CA ASP A 162 -25.18 -18.61 -14.49
C ASP A 162 -24.62 -17.32 -15.13
N GLY A 163 -25.49 -16.54 -15.74
CA GLY A 163 -25.15 -15.27 -16.37
C GLY A 163 -24.59 -14.22 -15.38
N VAL A 164 -25.20 -14.07 -14.20
CA VAL A 164 -24.70 -13.11 -13.20
C VAL A 164 -23.38 -13.56 -12.58
N LEU A 165 -23.13 -14.86 -12.44
CA LEU A 165 -21.84 -15.37 -11.97
C LEU A 165 -20.74 -15.05 -12.99
N ALA A 166 -20.99 -15.32 -14.28
CA ALA A 166 -20.07 -14.95 -15.35
C ALA A 166 -19.80 -13.43 -15.39
N TYR A 167 -20.85 -12.61 -15.32
CA TYR A 167 -20.71 -11.16 -15.31
C TYR A 167 -19.98 -10.63 -14.07
N SER A 168 -20.29 -11.17 -12.89
CA SER A 168 -19.61 -10.82 -11.65
C SER A 168 -18.12 -11.12 -11.71
N ALA A 169 -17.74 -12.23 -12.35
CA ALA A 169 -16.34 -12.56 -12.60
C ALA A 169 -15.63 -11.55 -13.49
N GLU A 170 -16.27 -11.08 -14.55
CA GLU A 170 -15.71 -10.03 -15.42
C GLU A 170 -15.51 -8.73 -14.65
N VAL A 171 -16.49 -8.34 -13.83
CA VAL A 171 -16.42 -7.14 -12.98
C VAL A 171 -15.23 -7.23 -12.01
N VAL A 172 -15.07 -8.34 -11.30
CA VAL A 172 -13.96 -8.49 -10.34
C VAL A 172 -12.61 -8.68 -11.01
N ALA A 173 -12.56 -9.29 -12.21
CA ALA A 173 -11.33 -9.41 -12.99
C ALA A 173 -10.84 -8.05 -13.53
N GLY A 174 -11.74 -7.07 -13.67
CA GLY A 174 -11.40 -5.68 -14.01
C GLY A 174 -10.76 -4.88 -12.88
N LEU A 175 -10.74 -5.40 -11.64
CA LEU A 175 -10.14 -4.73 -10.50
C LEU A 175 -8.62 -4.82 -10.53
N GLU A 176 -7.95 -3.75 -10.10
CA GLU A 176 -6.51 -3.79 -9.90
C GLU A 176 -6.15 -4.86 -8.86
N PRO A 177 -5.19 -5.76 -9.16
CA PRO A 177 -4.76 -6.74 -8.19
C PRO A 177 -4.27 -6.03 -6.93
N PRO A 178 -4.77 -6.44 -5.75
CA PRO A 178 -4.31 -5.85 -4.51
C PRO A 178 -2.81 -6.05 -4.36
N LYS A 179 -2.12 -5.03 -3.84
CA LYS A 179 -0.66 -5.09 -3.57
C LYS A 179 -0.31 -6.18 -2.55
N GLU A 180 -1.28 -6.54 -1.73
CA GLU A 180 -1.22 -7.61 -0.74
C GLU A 180 -1.75 -8.89 -1.40
N SER A 181 -0.91 -9.93 -1.51
CA SER A 181 -1.18 -11.17 -2.27
C SER A 181 -2.36 -11.99 -1.76
N ASP A 182 -2.82 -11.69 -0.56
CA ASP A 182 -3.78 -12.52 0.17
C ASP A 182 -5.20 -11.98 0.07
N LEU A 183 -5.38 -10.77 -0.49
CA LEU A 183 -6.71 -10.21 -0.66
C LEU A 183 -7.34 -10.67 -1.97
N ALA A 184 -8.65 -10.87 -1.94
CA ALA A 184 -9.42 -11.12 -3.14
C ALA A 184 -10.78 -10.42 -3.07
N PRO A 185 -11.40 -10.08 -4.21
CA PRO A 185 -12.80 -9.67 -4.22
C PRO A 185 -13.69 -10.81 -3.66
N VAL A 186 -14.79 -10.46 -3.02
CA VAL A 186 -15.80 -11.42 -2.56
C VAL A 186 -17.14 -11.03 -3.16
N VAL A 187 -17.92 -12.02 -3.63
CA VAL A 187 -19.27 -11.82 -4.15
C VAL A 187 -20.28 -12.32 -3.13
N TYR A 188 -21.31 -11.53 -2.85
CA TYR A 188 -22.49 -11.96 -2.11
C TYR A 188 -23.69 -11.94 -3.06
N LEU A 189 -24.15 -13.13 -3.43
CA LEU A 189 -25.30 -13.34 -4.31
C LEU A 189 -26.57 -13.51 -3.47
N ILE A 190 -27.51 -12.58 -3.56
CA ILE A 190 -28.84 -12.69 -2.93
C ILE A 190 -29.82 -13.17 -3.99
N SER A 191 -30.43 -14.34 -3.78
CA SER A 191 -31.44 -14.92 -4.69
C SER A 191 -32.64 -15.44 -3.92
N ASP A 192 -33.84 -15.36 -4.51
CA ASP A 192 -35.07 -15.97 -4.00
C ASP A 192 -35.63 -17.08 -4.91
N GLY A 193 -34.92 -17.40 -5.99
CA GLY A 193 -35.37 -18.37 -6.99
C GLY A 193 -34.24 -19.21 -7.58
N GLU A 194 -34.64 -20.30 -8.23
CA GLU A 194 -33.78 -21.18 -9.03
C GLU A 194 -33.33 -20.50 -10.33
N GLU A 195 -32.28 -21.04 -10.94
CA GLU A 195 -31.89 -20.74 -12.31
C GLU A 195 -33.05 -20.99 -13.29
N THR A 196 -33.42 -19.98 -14.08
CA THR A 196 -34.53 -20.09 -15.05
C THR A 196 -34.13 -19.73 -16.49
N CYS A 197 -32.83 -19.53 -16.73
CA CYS A 197 -32.23 -19.17 -18.02
C CYS A 197 -31.41 -20.29 -18.65
N ASP A 198 -31.70 -21.54 -18.28
CA ASP A 198 -31.15 -22.77 -18.88
C ASP A 198 -29.61 -22.93 -18.74
N GLY A 199 -29.01 -22.26 -17.74
CA GLY A 199 -27.59 -22.32 -17.40
C GLY A 199 -27.23 -23.39 -16.35
N ASP A 200 -25.94 -23.49 -16.01
CA ASP A 200 -25.41 -24.36 -14.95
C ASP A 200 -24.56 -23.52 -13.97
N PRO A 201 -25.21 -22.83 -13.01
CA PRO A 201 -24.53 -21.87 -12.17
C PRO A 201 -23.47 -22.50 -11.26
N ALA A 202 -23.61 -23.78 -10.89
CA ALA A 202 -22.59 -24.47 -10.10
C ALA A 202 -21.34 -24.77 -10.94
N ALA A 203 -21.51 -25.21 -12.19
CA ALA A 203 -20.38 -25.39 -13.11
C ALA A 203 -19.70 -24.06 -13.45
N GLN A 204 -20.48 -22.99 -13.64
CA GLN A 204 -19.94 -21.65 -13.86
C GLN A 204 -19.14 -21.18 -12.63
N ALA A 205 -19.66 -21.35 -11.41
CA ALA A 205 -18.95 -21.03 -10.18
C ALA A 205 -17.61 -21.80 -10.03
N ALA A 206 -17.61 -23.10 -10.33
CA ALA A 206 -16.41 -23.93 -10.30
C ALA A 206 -15.35 -23.43 -11.32
N ALA A 207 -15.78 -23.15 -12.56
CA ALA A 207 -14.89 -22.67 -13.60
C ALA A 207 -14.22 -21.33 -13.22
N LEU A 208 -14.95 -20.44 -12.55
CA LEU A 208 -14.42 -19.17 -12.07
C LEU A 208 -13.37 -19.35 -10.98
N TYR A 209 -13.65 -20.23 -10.02
CA TYR A 209 -12.72 -20.57 -8.94
C TYR A 209 -11.41 -21.17 -9.50
N GLU A 210 -11.52 -22.10 -10.47
CA GLU A 210 -10.39 -22.74 -11.13
C GLU A 210 -9.56 -21.80 -12.01
N ALA A 211 -10.20 -20.81 -12.66
CA ALA A 211 -9.55 -19.84 -13.53
C ALA A 211 -8.58 -18.89 -12.79
N GLY A 212 -8.44 -19.03 -11.46
CA GLY A 212 -7.55 -18.21 -10.65
C GLY A 212 -8.11 -16.81 -10.36
N VAL A 213 -9.36 -16.55 -10.79
CA VAL A 213 -10.20 -15.50 -10.22
C VAL A 213 -10.56 -16.01 -8.83
N ARG A 214 -9.66 -15.77 -7.87
CA ARG A 214 -9.76 -16.23 -6.47
C ARG A 214 -10.85 -15.50 -5.69
N THR A 215 -12.00 -15.30 -6.32
CA THR A 215 -13.16 -14.61 -5.80
C THR A 215 -14.04 -15.65 -5.13
N THR A 216 -14.24 -15.52 -3.83
CA THR A 216 -15.20 -16.34 -3.10
C THR A 216 -16.61 -15.87 -3.44
N VAL A 217 -17.49 -16.80 -3.84
CA VAL A 217 -18.93 -16.50 -4.01
C VAL A 217 -19.69 -17.07 -2.83
N ASN A 218 -20.25 -16.17 -2.03
CA ASN A 218 -21.20 -16.48 -0.98
C ASN A 218 -22.62 -16.33 -1.52
N THR A 219 -23.52 -17.24 -1.16
CA THR A 219 -24.92 -17.19 -1.60
C THR A 219 -25.85 -16.99 -0.40
N ILE A 220 -26.87 -16.16 -0.56
CA ILE A 220 -27.90 -15.89 0.45
C ILE A 220 -29.24 -16.29 -0.17
N GLY A 221 -29.79 -17.41 0.29
CA GLY A 221 -31.08 -17.90 -0.19
C GLY A 221 -32.23 -17.31 0.61
N PHE A 222 -32.99 -16.39 0.00
CA PHE A 222 -34.04 -15.65 0.67
C PHE A 222 -35.43 -16.24 0.39
N ASP A 223 -36.03 -16.88 1.40
CA ASP A 223 -37.34 -17.54 1.31
C ASP A 223 -37.42 -18.48 0.09
N VAL A 224 -36.48 -19.43 0.07
CA VAL A 224 -36.26 -20.41 -1.00
C VAL A 224 -36.71 -21.80 -0.55
N ASP A 225 -37.12 -22.63 -1.52
CA ASP A 225 -37.41 -24.04 -1.25
C ASP A 225 -36.11 -24.88 -1.17
N ALA A 226 -36.28 -26.18 -0.88
CA ALA A 226 -35.15 -27.09 -0.70
C ALA A 226 -34.33 -27.32 -1.98
N GLU A 227 -34.96 -27.23 -3.16
CA GLU A 227 -34.28 -27.43 -4.45
C GLU A 227 -33.41 -26.22 -4.77
N THR A 228 -33.98 -25.02 -4.64
CA THR A 228 -33.26 -23.75 -4.79
C THR A 228 -32.14 -23.61 -3.76
N ALA A 229 -32.39 -23.99 -2.49
CA ALA A 229 -31.37 -24.00 -1.45
C ALA A 229 -30.17 -24.90 -1.83
N ALA A 230 -30.42 -26.11 -2.32
CA ALA A 230 -29.38 -27.02 -2.76
C ALA A 230 -28.57 -26.47 -3.95
N GLN A 231 -29.23 -25.78 -4.90
CA GLN A 231 -28.54 -25.12 -6.01
C GLN A 231 -27.63 -23.98 -5.52
N LEU A 232 -28.12 -23.12 -4.63
CA LEU A 232 -27.34 -22.02 -4.05
C LEU A 232 -26.18 -22.52 -3.18
N GLU A 233 -26.36 -23.63 -2.47
CA GLU A 233 -25.31 -24.29 -1.70
C GLU A 233 -24.22 -24.85 -2.63
N ALA A 234 -24.60 -25.51 -3.73
CA ALA A 234 -23.66 -26.02 -4.72
C ALA A 234 -22.84 -24.90 -5.38
N ILE A 235 -23.45 -23.74 -5.68
CA ILE A 235 -22.74 -22.55 -6.19
C ILE A 235 -21.69 -22.08 -5.19
N ALA A 236 -22.08 -21.93 -3.92
CA ALA A 236 -21.17 -21.46 -2.88
C ALA A 236 -20.01 -22.45 -2.68
N GLU A 237 -20.28 -23.75 -2.60
CA GLU A 237 -19.25 -24.79 -2.46
C GLU A 237 -18.28 -24.78 -3.63
N ALA A 238 -18.79 -24.73 -4.86
CA ALA A 238 -17.99 -24.69 -6.09
C ALA A 238 -17.07 -23.45 -6.17
N ALA A 239 -17.48 -22.33 -5.57
CA ALA A 239 -16.71 -21.09 -5.51
C ALA A 239 -15.88 -20.93 -4.22
N GLY A 240 -15.82 -21.95 -3.35
CA GLY A 240 -15.11 -21.87 -2.07
C GLY A 240 -15.69 -20.87 -1.08
N GLY A 241 -17.00 -20.61 -1.16
CA GLY A 241 -17.75 -19.72 -0.28
C GLY A 241 -18.71 -20.45 0.66
N THR A 242 -19.65 -19.69 1.20
CA THR A 242 -20.63 -20.17 2.18
C THR A 242 -22.04 -19.83 1.74
N TYR A 243 -22.96 -20.79 1.94
CA TYR A 243 -24.39 -20.58 1.80
C TYR A 243 -25.00 -20.10 3.12
N TYR A 244 -25.83 -19.05 3.02
CA TYR A 244 -26.50 -18.41 4.14
C TYR A 244 -28.02 -18.54 3.96
N PRO A 245 -28.70 -19.45 4.70
CA PRO A 245 -30.14 -19.59 4.61
C PRO A 245 -30.85 -18.41 5.29
N ALA A 246 -31.88 -17.89 4.63
CA ALA A 246 -32.70 -16.79 5.11
C ALA A 246 -34.20 -17.05 4.86
N ASP A 247 -34.80 -17.90 5.69
CA ASP A 247 -36.21 -18.31 5.57
C ASP A 247 -37.23 -17.18 5.79
N ASP A 248 -36.80 -16.09 6.42
CA ASP A 248 -37.63 -14.90 6.63
C ASP A 248 -36.79 -13.62 6.63
N VAL A 249 -37.47 -12.48 6.67
CA VAL A 249 -36.84 -11.15 6.71
C VAL A 249 -35.88 -11.00 7.90
N ALA A 250 -36.22 -11.58 9.06
CA ALA A 250 -35.39 -11.49 10.25
C ALA A 250 -34.12 -12.36 10.10
N ALA A 251 -34.22 -13.50 9.43
CA ALA A 251 -33.09 -14.35 9.07
C ALA A 251 -32.19 -13.64 8.07
N LEU A 252 -32.74 -13.04 7.00
CA LEU A 252 -31.98 -12.23 6.04
C LEU A 252 -31.17 -11.13 6.76
N ARG A 253 -31.82 -10.37 7.65
CA ARG A 253 -31.15 -9.36 8.47
C ARG A 253 -30.01 -9.95 9.29
N ARG A 254 -30.24 -11.06 10.00
CA ARG A 254 -29.21 -11.70 10.83
C ARG A 254 -28.01 -12.16 9.99
N GLN A 255 -28.24 -12.71 8.80
CA GLN A 255 -27.16 -13.13 7.91
C GLN A 255 -26.35 -11.92 7.44
N LEU A 256 -27.03 -10.87 6.95
CA LEU A 256 -26.37 -9.65 6.49
C LEU A 256 -25.62 -8.94 7.63
N ASP A 257 -26.18 -8.86 8.83
CA ASP A 257 -25.50 -8.28 10.00
C ASP A 257 -24.27 -9.10 10.42
N ALA A 258 -24.35 -10.43 10.37
CA ALA A 258 -23.22 -11.30 10.65
C ALA A 258 -22.10 -11.12 9.61
N ILE A 259 -22.45 -11.06 8.32
CA ILE A 259 -21.53 -10.78 7.22
C ILE A 259 -20.88 -9.39 7.43
N LYS A 260 -21.68 -8.37 7.71
CA LYS A 260 -21.20 -6.99 7.98
C LYS A 260 -20.21 -6.96 9.13
N ALA A 261 -20.53 -7.64 10.24
CA ALA A 261 -19.65 -7.69 11.40
C ALA A 261 -18.32 -8.40 11.11
N ALA A 262 -18.37 -9.50 10.35
CA ALA A 262 -17.19 -10.24 9.92
C ALA A 262 -16.27 -9.38 9.04
N GLU A 263 -16.83 -8.77 7.98
CA GLU A 263 -16.09 -7.92 7.05
C GLU A 263 -15.52 -6.67 7.74
N ALA A 264 -16.30 -6.02 8.59
CA ALA A 264 -15.82 -4.87 9.35
C ALA A 264 -14.71 -5.26 10.35
N SER A 265 -14.79 -6.44 10.96
CA SER A 265 -13.74 -6.95 11.86
C SER A 265 -12.43 -7.20 11.12
N LEU A 266 -12.52 -7.80 9.93
CA LEU A 266 -11.37 -8.03 9.07
C LEU A 266 -10.72 -6.71 8.62
N ALA A 267 -11.52 -5.74 8.17
CA ALA A 267 -11.03 -4.42 7.77
C ALA A 267 -10.30 -3.72 8.93
N ARG A 268 -10.87 -3.73 10.15
CA ARG A 268 -10.22 -3.17 11.35
C ARG A 268 -8.90 -3.86 11.67
N TYR A 269 -8.86 -5.19 11.62
CA TYR A 269 -7.64 -5.97 11.84
C TYR A 269 -6.53 -5.55 10.87
N ARG A 270 -6.85 -5.49 9.56
CA ARG A 270 -5.90 -5.10 8.52
C ARG A 270 -5.40 -3.67 8.68
N ASN A 271 -6.28 -2.73 8.98
CA ASN A 271 -5.89 -1.34 9.26
C ASN A 271 -4.92 -1.26 10.44
N CYS A 272 -5.11 -2.08 11.48
CA CYS A 272 -4.18 -2.18 12.59
C CYS A 272 -2.82 -2.74 12.15
N VAL A 273 -2.80 -3.84 11.40
CA VAL A 273 -1.58 -4.46 10.87
C VAL A 273 -0.81 -3.49 9.98
N ASN A 274 -1.47 -2.83 9.04
CA ASN A 274 -0.86 -1.84 8.15
C ASN A 274 -0.33 -0.61 8.91
N ALA A 275 -1.04 -0.16 9.95
CA ALA A 275 -0.52 0.89 10.83
C ALA A 275 0.75 0.44 11.57
N ASN A 276 0.81 -0.82 12.00
CA ASN A 276 2.01 -1.39 12.64
C ASN A 276 3.17 -1.55 11.66
N LEU A 277 2.94 -1.95 10.41
CA LEU A 277 3.98 -1.95 9.36
C LEU A 277 4.58 -0.56 9.16
N GLY A 278 3.75 0.47 9.10
CA GLY A 278 4.21 1.86 9.07
C GLY A 278 5.03 2.24 10.31
N ARG A 279 4.60 1.81 11.51
CA ARG A 279 5.35 2.01 12.76
C ARG A 279 6.72 1.33 12.72
N ILE A 280 6.82 0.11 12.20
CA ILE A 280 8.09 -0.60 12.03
C ILE A 280 9.03 0.16 11.08
N ALA A 281 8.52 0.69 9.97
CA ALA A 281 9.33 1.37 8.95
C ALA A 281 9.89 2.74 9.41
N VAL A 282 9.13 3.50 10.20
CA VAL A 282 9.47 4.89 10.57
C VAL A 282 10.83 5.04 11.26
N PRO A 283 11.21 4.22 12.27
CA PRO A 283 12.54 4.27 12.88
C PRO A 283 13.69 4.12 11.89
N TYR A 284 13.54 3.25 10.88
CA TYR A 284 14.56 3.04 9.85
C TYR A 284 14.64 4.22 8.88
N HIS A 285 13.51 4.82 8.51
CA HIS A 285 13.49 6.06 7.75
C HIS A 285 14.21 7.19 8.50
N ASN A 286 13.88 7.38 9.79
CA ASN A 286 14.53 8.38 10.65
C ASN A 286 16.04 8.12 10.80
N ALA A 287 16.44 6.85 10.91
CA ALA A 287 17.84 6.46 10.95
C ALA A 287 18.58 6.86 9.66
N ARG A 288 17.96 6.67 8.48
CA ARG A 288 18.53 7.11 7.19
C ARG A 288 18.70 8.63 7.15
N VAL A 289 17.70 9.39 7.59
CA VAL A 289 17.77 10.86 7.66
C VAL A 289 18.88 11.32 8.61
N ALA A 290 18.98 10.73 9.80
CA ALA A 290 20.02 11.04 10.78
C ALA A 290 21.43 10.71 10.24
N LEU A 291 21.59 9.58 9.56
CA LEU A 291 22.83 9.17 8.92
C LEU A 291 23.23 10.13 7.81
N ALA A 292 22.28 10.52 6.94
CA ALA A 292 22.50 11.50 5.88
C ALA A 292 22.98 12.83 6.46
N GLY A 293 22.32 13.31 7.52
CA GLY A 293 22.69 14.54 8.20
C GLY A 293 24.09 14.46 8.81
N CYS A 294 24.46 13.33 9.42
CA CYS A 294 25.81 13.10 9.93
C CYS A 294 26.85 13.09 8.82
N TYR A 295 26.62 12.34 7.74
CA TYR A 295 27.51 12.26 6.58
C TYR A 295 27.71 13.64 5.95
N ALA A 296 26.63 14.40 5.73
CA ALA A 296 26.70 15.73 5.11
C ALA A 296 27.50 16.75 5.93
N ARG A 297 27.59 16.60 7.26
CA ARG A 297 28.44 17.42 8.14
C ARG A 297 29.91 16.99 8.10
N ASN A 298 30.18 15.73 7.74
CA ASN A 298 31.52 15.13 7.70
C ASN A 298 31.99 14.81 6.27
N ASP A 299 31.37 15.44 5.26
CA ASP A 299 31.52 15.07 3.86
C ASP A 299 32.94 15.35 3.36
N PRO A 300 33.72 14.31 2.99
CA PRO A 300 35.09 14.48 2.52
C PRO A 300 35.17 15.32 1.23
N MET A 301 34.12 15.29 0.40
CA MET A 301 34.07 16.12 -0.81
C MET A 301 34.01 17.61 -0.48
N LYS A 302 33.24 18.02 0.54
CA LYS A 302 33.17 19.43 0.95
C LYS A 302 34.53 19.94 1.43
N ARG A 303 35.27 19.13 2.18
CA ARG A 303 36.63 19.48 2.63
C ARG A 303 37.59 19.59 1.45
N LYS A 304 37.59 18.59 0.55
CA LYS A 304 38.40 18.59 -0.68
C LYS A 304 38.11 19.80 -1.56
N SER A 305 36.84 20.09 -1.82
CA SER A 305 36.43 21.26 -2.61
C SER A 305 36.80 22.58 -1.93
N ALA A 306 36.72 22.68 -0.60
CA ALA A 306 37.11 23.90 0.11
C ALA A 306 38.60 24.22 -0.05
N LEU A 307 39.47 23.20 0.06
CA LEU A 307 40.92 23.34 -0.16
C LEU A 307 41.24 23.80 -1.59
N ILE A 308 40.67 23.12 -2.59
CA ILE A 308 40.87 23.48 -4.01
C ILE A 308 40.34 24.88 -4.30
N ASN A 309 39.16 25.23 -3.79
CA ASN A 309 38.55 26.53 -4.04
C ASN A 309 39.33 27.67 -3.39
N ARG A 310 39.88 27.47 -2.19
CA ARG A 310 40.75 28.45 -1.51
C ARG A 310 42.03 28.67 -2.32
N ALA A 311 42.71 27.60 -2.72
CA ALA A 311 43.92 27.67 -3.54
C ALA A 311 43.67 28.43 -4.86
N ARG A 312 42.68 27.99 -5.64
CA ARG A 312 42.35 28.63 -6.93
C ARG A 312 41.91 30.09 -6.77
N LYS A 313 41.20 30.43 -5.69
CA LYS A 313 40.80 31.82 -5.43
C LYS A 313 42.01 32.69 -5.12
N ALA A 314 42.90 32.20 -4.25
CA ALA A 314 44.11 32.92 -3.87
C ALA A 314 45.01 33.22 -5.08
N GLU A 315 45.16 32.24 -5.99
CA GLU A 315 45.89 32.40 -7.26
C GLU A 315 45.22 33.39 -8.21
N ARG A 316 43.91 33.26 -8.45
CA ARG A 316 43.15 34.16 -9.34
C ARG A 316 43.20 35.61 -8.86
N ASP A 317 43.07 35.82 -7.56
CA ASP A 317 43.00 37.14 -6.94
C ASP A 317 44.41 37.70 -6.63
N ALA A 318 45.48 36.96 -6.96
CA ALA A 318 46.88 37.30 -6.71
C ALA A 318 47.18 37.70 -5.25
N THR A 319 46.52 37.04 -4.30
CA THR A 319 46.71 37.28 -2.85
C THR A 319 48.02 36.67 -2.36
N PRO A 320 48.58 37.13 -1.22
CA PRO A 320 49.75 36.50 -0.61
C PRO A 320 49.58 34.98 -0.33
N GLU A 321 48.34 34.52 -0.12
CA GLU A 321 48.02 33.10 0.09
C GLU A 321 48.20 32.22 -1.15
N ALA A 322 48.43 32.80 -2.34
CA ALA A 322 48.75 32.03 -3.54
C ALA A 322 50.00 31.15 -3.34
N ALA A 323 50.94 31.58 -2.48
CA ALA A 323 52.11 30.80 -2.08
C ALA A 323 51.74 29.46 -1.38
N CYS A 324 50.51 29.31 -0.90
CA CYS A 324 50.02 28.10 -0.22
C CYS A 324 49.25 27.13 -1.14
N ALA A 325 49.07 27.46 -2.42
CA ALA A 325 48.21 26.70 -3.33
C ALA A 325 48.65 25.24 -3.51
N GLU A 326 49.97 24.98 -3.56
CA GLU A 326 50.52 23.63 -3.69
C GLU A 326 50.20 22.77 -2.46
N ILE A 327 50.40 23.30 -1.25
CA ILE A 327 50.12 22.61 0.02
C ILE A 327 48.62 22.30 0.14
N LEU A 328 47.75 23.27 -0.15
CA LEU A 328 46.30 23.07 -0.10
C LEU A 328 45.84 22.02 -1.12
N THR A 329 46.42 22.00 -2.32
CA THR A 329 46.10 21.03 -3.36
C THR A 329 46.60 19.62 -3.00
N ALA A 330 47.80 19.50 -2.43
CA ALA A 330 48.36 18.22 -1.97
C ALA A 330 47.45 17.59 -0.90
N HIS A 331 47.05 18.35 0.13
CA HIS A 331 46.12 17.88 1.15
C HIS A 331 44.74 17.51 0.57
N ALA A 332 44.28 18.20 -0.48
CA ALA A 332 43.03 17.87 -1.15
C ALA A 332 43.09 16.53 -1.91
N LEU A 333 44.26 16.16 -2.43
CA LEU A 333 44.48 14.89 -3.13
C LEU A 333 44.55 13.70 -2.17
N GLU A 334 45.05 13.91 -0.95
CA GLU A 334 45.10 12.90 0.11
C GLU A 334 43.72 12.53 0.68
N ILE A 335 42.69 13.36 0.45
CA ILE A 335 41.33 13.05 0.90
C ILE A 335 40.74 11.95 0.01
N GLU A 336 40.67 10.74 0.58
CA GLU A 336 39.94 9.60 0.04
C GLU A 336 38.43 9.78 0.21
N ILE A 337 37.68 9.38 -0.82
CA ILE A 337 36.22 9.47 -0.84
C ILE A 337 35.66 8.08 -1.12
N ASP A 338 35.01 7.50 -0.11
CA ASP A 338 34.19 6.31 -0.31
C ASP A 338 32.78 6.73 -0.77
N GLY A 339 32.56 6.72 -2.07
CA GLY A 339 31.25 7.01 -2.67
C GLY A 339 30.18 5.94 -2.37
N GLY A 340 30.59 4.76 -1.89
CA GLY A 340 29.69 3.66 -1.55
C GLY A 340 29.19 3.70 -0.11
N PHE A 341 29.84 4.43 0.80
CA PHE A 341 29.55 4.42 2.24
C PHE A 341 28.06 4.65 2.55
N LEU A 342 27.50 5.77 2.09
CA LEU A 342 26.13 6.15 2.42
C LEU A 342 25.11 5.21 1.76
N ILE A 343 25.38 4.80 0.51
CA ILE A 343 24.55 3.88 -0.26
C ILE A 343 24.47 2.52 0.44
N GLY A 344 25.62 1.96 0.83
CA GLY A 344 25.69 0.67 1.50
C GLY A 344 24.96 0.68 2.85
N ARG A 345 25.10 1.76 3.63
CA ARG A 345 24.38 1.90 4.90
C ARG A 345 22.88 2.09 4.73
N PHE A 346 22.44 2.85 3.73
CA PHE A 346 21.00 2.98 3.42
C PHE A 346 20.40 1.66 2.96
N LYS A 347 21.13 0.90 2.15
CA LYS A 347 20.71 -0.43 1.71
C LYS A 347 20.55 -1.36 2.92
N ALA A 348 21.55 -1.44 3.80
CA ALA A 348 21.47 -2.26 5.01
C ALA A 348 20.27 -1.89 5.91
N LEU A 349 20.01 -0.59 6.11
CA LEU A 349 18.84 -0.13 6.87
C LEU A 349 17.51 -0.49 6.19
N GLY A 350 17.46 -0.46 4.86
CA GLY A 350 16.29 -0.88 4.09
C GLY A 350 16.03 -2.37 4.22
N GLU A 351 17.06 -3.19 3.99
CA GLU A 351 16.97 -4.66 4.08
C GLU A 351 16.56 -5.12 5.49
N GLU A 352 17.07 -4.45 6.54
CA GLU A 352 16.66 -4.75 7.91
C GLU A 352 15.19 -4.36 8.18
N ALA A 353 14.75 -3.19 7.69
CA ALA A 353 13.36 -2.75 7.81
C ALA A 353 12.41 -3.72 7.10
N ASP A 354 12.75 -4.11 5.87
CA ASP A 354 11.96 -5.04 5.06
C ASP A 354 11.86 -6.40 5.75
N ALA A 355 12.97 -6.96 6.24
CA ALA A 355 12.97 -8.21 6.99
C ALA A 355 12.08 -8.17 8.26
N LYS A 356 12.05 -7.04 8.96
CA LYS A 356 11.17 -6.85 10.14
C LYS A 356 9.70 -6.76 9.75
N MET A 357 9.39 -6.03 8.68
CA MET A 357 8.04 -5.92 8.15
C MET A 357 7.53 -7.28 7.65
N ASP A 358 8.35 -8.04 6.94
CA ASP A 358 7.97 -9.36 6.43
C ASP A 358 7.76 -10.38 7.56
N ALA A 359 8.62 -10.38 8.57
CA ALA A 359 8.40 -11.21 9.77
C ALA A 359 7.08 -10.87 10.48
N TYR A 360 6.74 -9.58 10.57
CA TYR A 360 5.49 -9.12 11.16
C TYR A 360 4.27 -9.48 10.29
N ARG A 361 4.38 -9.40 8.95
CA ARG A 361 3.32 -9.86 8.04
C ARG A 361 3.03 -11.34 8.23
N GLU A 362 4.07 -12.17 8.32
CA GLU A 362 3.90 -13.61 8.52
C GLU A 362 3.26 -13.93 9.87
N GLU A 363 3.65 -13.22 10.93
CA GLU A 363 3.04 -13.37 12.26
C GLU A 363 1.54 -13.03 12.26
N MET A 364 1.14 -12.03 11.47
CA MET A 364 -0.24 -11.54 11.39
C MET A 364 -1.07 -12.21 10.29
N ARG A 365 -0.51 -13.17 9.55
CA ARG A 365 -1.20 -13.87 8.46
C ARG A 365 -2.39 -14.65 9.02
N LEU A 366 -3.57 -14.46 8.44
CA LEU A 366 -4.74 -15.28 8.74
C LEU A 366 -4.61 -16.61 7.99
N ASP A 367 -4.76 -17.74 8.67
CA ASP A 367 -4.76 -19.04 8.01
C ASP A 367 -6.02 -19.18 7.15
N ALA A 368 -5.82 -19.63 5.90
CA ALA A 368 -6.92 -20.12 5.07
C ALA A 368 -7.09 -21.60 5.42
N GLU A 369 -8.03 -21.90 6.33
CA GLU A 369 -8.50 -23.28 6.52
C GLU A 369 -9.38 -23.73 5.35
#